data_AF-A0A9W6TKZ1-F1
#
_entry.id   AF-A0A9W6TKZ1-F1
#
_cell.length_a   1.000
_cell.length_b   1.000
_cell.length_c   1.000
_cell.angle_alpha   90.00
_cell.angle_beta   90.00
_cell.angle_gamma   90.00
#
_symmetry.space_group_name_H-M   'P 1'
#
loop_
_entity.id
_entity.type
_entity.pdbx_description
1 polymer ?
#
loop_
_entity_poly.entity_id
_entity_poly.type
_entity_poly.pdbx_seq_one_letter_code
_entity_poly.pdbx_strand_id
1 'polypeptide(L)'
;MVFTSSDDENTRGHAANERRNAEPRSSTEARSSVGSAIVKGVKNSFDEYLLKTLREVSWGVSVDEVTDDFMLEQINAITDSCQNQVLPPPVNELFQKEVRMDMNNMDITSRVTNYFMPYNTLIKKYCFTSFFEEENGSKKKCKLIVNSLPATLKENVKNEIDYRFPEAQSNVMKFYKLICQQALEEAIEHRALSRERN
;
A
#
# COMPACT_ATOMS: atom_id res chain seq x y z
N MET A 1 53.30 -41.88 9.31
CA MET A 1 54.56 -41.49 9.98
C MET A 1 55.66 -41.68 8.94
N VAL A 2 56.32 -40.65 8.40
CA VAL A 2 57.22 -39.65 9.03
C VAL A 2 57.21 -38.39 8.13
N PHE A 3 56.74 -37.21 8.61
CA PHE A 3 57.46 -35.99 9.06
C PHE A 3 58.29 -35.22 8.00
N THR A 4 57.86 -34.00 7.58
CA THR A 4 58.45 -32.63 7.80
C THR A 4 59.74 -32.34 7.00
N SER A 5 60.11 -31.17 6.46
CA SER A 5 60.00 -29.73 6.79
C SER A 5 60.41 -28.91 5.53
N SER A 6 59.86 -27.72 5.24
CA SER A 6 60.33 -26.34 5.58
C SER A 6 61.44 -25.76 4.67
N ASP A 7 61.41 -24.42 4.55
CA ASP A 7 62.45 -23.48 4.09
C ASP A 7 62.35 -23.08 2.60
N ASP A 8 62.55 -21.85 2.15
CA ASP A 8 62.66 -20.49 2.71
C ASP A 8 62.76 -19.62 1.43
N GLU A 9 62.04 -18.50 1.30
CA GLU A 9 62.56 -17.43 0.44
C GLU A 9 62.04 -16.07 0.89
N ASN A 10 62.85 -15.44 1.72
CA ASN A 10 62.76 -14.07 2.14
C ASN A 10 63.70 -13.21 1.28
N THR A 11 63.21 -12.01 0.96
CA THR A 11 63.94 -10.74 0.83
C THR A 11 64.48 -10.24 -0.53
N ARG A 12 63.89 -9.10 -0.93
CA ARG A 12 64.50 -7.76 -1.15
C ARG A 12 64.85 -7.31 -2.59
N GLY A 13 64.34 -6.11 -2.93
CA GLY A 13 64.88 -5.22 -3.97
C GLY A 13 63.81 -4.31 -4.61
N HIS A 14 63.24 -3.34 -3.88
CA HIS A 14 63.51 -1.89 -4.03
C HIS A 14 63.35 -1.30 -5.45
N ALA A 15 62.32 -0.46 -5.65
CA ALA A 15 62.46 0.93 -6.12
C ALA A 15 61.13 1.68 -5.98
N ALA A 16 61.18 2.80 -5.27
CA ALA A 16 60.11 3.78 -5.10
C ALA A 16 59.79 4.52 -6.41
N ASN A 17 58.55 5.00 -6.58
CA ASN A 17 58.25 6.44 -6.69
C ASN A 17 56.76 6.74 -6.96
N GLU A 18 56.22 7.71 -6.21
CA GLU A 18 55.16 8.67 -6.58
C GLU A 18 53.79 8.17 -7.10
N ARG A 19 52.72 8.35 -6.29
CA ARG A 19 51.65 9.35 -6.52
C ARG A 19 50.39 9.13 -5.68
N ARG A 20 50.00 10.21 -5.00
CA ARG A 20 48.64 10.62 -4.62
C ARG A 20 48.06 10.04 -3.32
N ASN A 21 48.38 10.78 -2.27
CA ASN A 21 47.49 11.14 -1.18
C ASN A 21 46.03 11.31 -1.67
N ALA A 22 45.10 10.52 -1.14
CA ALA A 22 43.67 10.75 -1.22
C ALA A 22 43.07 10.49 0.17
N GLU A 23 42.83 11.57 0.91
CA GLU A 23 42.03 11.59 2.13
C GLU A 23 40.60 11.08 1.87
N PRO A 24 39.92 10.50 2.88
CA PRO A 24 38.57 9.99 2.74
C PRO A 24 37.56 11.15 2.79
N ARG A 25 36.99 11.54 1.66
CA ARG A 25 35.87 12.50 1.63
C ARG A 25 34.55 11.76 1.84
N SER A 26 34.03 11.90 3.07
CA SER A 26 32.62 12.03 3.45
C SER A 26 31.59 11.39 2.51
N SER A 27 31.13 10.18 2.85
CA SER A 27 29.95 9.55 2.22
C SER A 27 28.65 9.78 3.01
N THR A 28 28.57 10.80 3.86
CA THR A 28 27.41 11.03 4.74
C THR A 28 26.48 12.18 4.31
N GLU A 29 26.80 12.96 3.27
CA GLU A 29 25.97 14.11 2.88
C GLU A 29 25.00 13.86 1.70
N ALA A 30 25.14 12.75 0.97
CA ALA A 30 24.26 12.49 -0.17
C ALA A 30 22.84 12.03 0.21
N ARG A 31 22.59 11.70 1.49
CA ARG A 31 21.31 11.15 1.97
C ARG A 31 20.39 12.17 2.67
N SER A 32 20.88 13.37 3.01
CA SER A 32 20.06 14.44 3.62
C SER A 32 19.56 15.49 2.62
N SER A 33 20.18 15.60 1.45
CA SER A 33 19.87 16.64 0.46
C SER A 33 18.51 16.46 -0.25
N VAL A 34 18.06 15.21 -0.43
CA VAL A 34 16.78 14.93 -1.12
C VAL A 34 15.57 15.30 -0.25
N GLY A 35 15.66 15.14 1.07
CA GLY A 35 14.56 15.49 1.99
C GLY A 35 14.39 17.01 2.14
N SER A 36 15.49 17.77 2.23
CA SER A 36 15.43 19.23 2.43
C SER A 36 14.91 20.00 1.21
N ALA A 37 15.14 19.50 -0.01
CA ALA A 37 14.66 20.14 -1.23
C ALA A 37 13.14 19.98 -1.43
N ILE A 38 12.54 18.88 -0.96
CA ILE A 38 11.10 18.61 -1.06
C ILE A 38 10.28 19.48 -0.08
N VAL A 39 10.87 19.86 1.05
CA VAL A 39 10.20 20.69 2.08
C VAL A 39 10.06 22.15 1.64
N LYS A 40 10.90 22.64 0.72
CA LYS A 40 10.84 24.03 0.25
C LYS A 40 9.68 24.22 -0.73
N GLY A 41 8.70 25.03 -0.34
CA GLY A 41 7.56 25.40 -1.19
C GLY A 41 6.27 24.63 -0.91
N VAL A 42 6.19 23.91 0.21
CA VAL A 42 4.92 23.32 0.69
C VAL A 42 3.88 24.43 0.89
N LYS A 43 4.25 25.53 1.55
CA LYS A 43 3.40 26.71 1.73
C LYS A 43 2.90 27.24 0.38
N ASN A 44 3.79 27.37 -0.59
CA ASN A 44 3.47 27.94 -1.91
C ASN A 44 2.61 26.99 -2.78
N SER A 45 2.40 25.75 -2.35
CA SER A 45 1.54 24.78 -3.05
C SER A 45 0.06 24.94 -2.69
N PHE A 46 -0.25 25.74 -1.66
CA PHE A 46 -1.64 26.03 -1.25
C PHE A 46 -2.10 27.38 -1.78
N ASP A 47 -3.41 27.47 -2.03
CA ASP A 47 -4.05 28.72 -2.41
C ASP A 47 -3.88 29.80 -1.32
N GLU A 48 -3.60 31.04 -1.74
CA GLU A 48 -3.31 32.15 -0.84
C GLU A 48 -4.51 32.50 0.05
N TYR A 49 -5.73 32.47 -0.49
CA TYR A 49 -6.95 32.74 0.28
C TYR A 49 -7.30 31.61 1.23
N LEU A 50 -7.04 30.35 0.84
CA LEU A 50 -7.15 29.20 1.72
C LEU A 50 -6.19 29.33 2.91
N LEU A 51 -4.91 29.66 2.67
CA LEU A 51 -3.93 29.84 3.74
C LEU A 51 -4.28 31.00 4.66
N LYS A 52 -4.71 32.14 4.11
CA LYS A 52 -5.18 33.28 4.90
C LYS A 52 -6.35 32.88 5.80
N THR A 53 -7.31 32.12 5.26
CA THR A 53 -8.48 31.66 6.01
C THR A 53 -8.08 30.67 7.11
N LEU A 54 -7.27 29.66 6.81
CA LEU A 54 -6.81 28.67 7.80
C LEU A 54 -6.00 29.34 8.92
N ARG A 55 -5.15 30.30 8.56
CA ARG A 55 -4.40 31.11 9.52
C ARG A 55 -5.33 31.87 10.46
N GLU A 56 -6.28 32.63 9.93
CA GLU A 56 -7.15 33.52 10.72
C GLU A 56 -8.20 32.75 11.53
N VAL A 57 -8.72 31.65 10.98
CA VAL A 57 -9.90 30.96 11.53
C VAL A 57 -9.52 29.70 12.30
N SER A 58 -8.52 28.94 11.85
CA SER A 58 -8.19 27.62 12.41
C SER A 58 -6.95 27.62 13.29
N TRP A 59 -5.87 28.27 12.87
CA TRP A 59 -4.58 28.20 13.55
C TRP A 59 -4.31 29.38 14.49
N GLY A 60 -4.88 30.57 14.21
CA GLY A 60 -4.68 31.76 15.03
C GLY A 60 -3.25 32.30 15.01
N VAL A 61 -2.48 32.01 13.95
CA VAL A 61 -1.06 32.39 13.80
C VAL A 61 -0.88 33.60 12.87
N SER A 62 0.27 34.24 12.87
CA SER A 62 0.62 35.37 11.98
C SER A 62 1.15 34.91 10.61
N VAL A 63 1.34 35.82 9.63
CA VAL A 63 1.91 35.45 8.30
C VAL A 63 3.28 34.79 8.44
N ASP A 64 4.11 35.34 9.31
CA ASP A 64 5.53 34.99 9.43
C ASP A 64 5.71 33.63 10.13
N GLU A 65 4.73 33.21 10.92
CA GLU A 65 4.69 31.91 11.59
C GLU A 65 4.26 30.76 10.66
N VAL A 66 3.60 31.07 9.53
CA VAL A 66 3.27 30.07 8.50
C VAL A 66 4.53 29.77 7.67
N THR A 67 5.37 28.88 8.19
CA THR A 67 6.56 28.34 7.52
C THR A 67 6.27 27.00 6.86
N ASP A 68 7.17 26.53 5.99
CA ASP A 68 7.05 25.20 5.38
C ASP A 68 7.05 24.08 6.46
N ASP A 69 7.84 24.26 7.53
CA ASP A 69 7.89 23.33 8.66
C ASP A 69 6.57 23.31 9.44
N PHE A 70 5.98 24.47 9.71
CA PHE A 70 4.65 24.56 10.34
C PHE A 70 3.59 23.88 9.49
N MET A 71 3.59 24.11 8.16
CA MET A 71 2.65 23.44 7.25
C MET A 71 2.80 21.92 7.29
N LEU A 72 4.04 21.43 7.35
CA LEU A 72 4.32 20.00 7.46
C LEU A 72 3.85 19.44 8.80
N GLU A 73 4.03 20.16 9.91
CA GLU A 73 3.49 19.79 11.22
C GLU A 73 1.96 19.70 11.20
N GLN A 74 1.27 20.64 10.57
CA GLN A 74 -0.20 20.60 10.44
C GLN A 74 -0.67 19.41 9.58
N ILE A 75 0.02 19.13 8.47
CA ILE A 75 -0.25 17.96 7.62
C ILE A 75 -0.03 16.66 8.41
N ASN A 76 1.06 16.59 9.17
CA ASN A 76 1.37 15.44 10.01
C ASN A 76 0.33 15.29 11.14
N ALA A 77 -0.09 16.37 11.80
CA ALA A 77 -1.13 16.30 12.83
C ALA A 77 -2.46 15.76 12.28
N ILE A 78 -2.85 16.13 11.06
CA ILE A 78 -4.04 15.57 10.38
C ILE A 78 -3.82 14.09 10.04
N THR A 79 -2.63 13.72 9.58
CA THR A 79 -2.29 12.34 9.21
C THR A 79 -2.18 11.42 10.44
N ASP A 80 -1.60 11.90 11.53
CA ASP A 80 -1.50 11.23 12.82
C ASP A 80 -2.86 11.13 13.49
N SER A 81 -3.73 12.13 13.33
CA SER A 81 -5.14 12.01 13.72
C SER A 81 -5.80 10.81 13.03
N CYS A 82 -5.50 10.56 11.76
CA CYS A 82 -5.95 9.36 11.05
C CYS A 82 -5.38 8.05 11.60
N GLN A 83 -4.15 8.04 12.12
CA GLN A 83 -3.58 6.87 12.81
C GLN A 83 -4.21 6.64 14.19
N ASN A 84 -4.63 7.72 14.86
CA ASN A 84 -5.27 7.70 16.16
C ASN A 84 -6.80 7.62 16.09
N GLN A 85 -7.39 7.46 14.90
CA GLN A 85 -8.84 7.36 14.76
C GLN A 85 -9.36 6.10 15.46
N VAL A 86 -10.35 6.31 16.35
CA VAL A 86 -11.19 5.24 16.88
C VAL A 86 -11.83 4.52 15.69
N LEU A 87 -11.83 3.19 15.72
CA LEU A 87 -12.45 2.36 14.70
C LEU A 87 -13.88 2.89 14.40
N PRO A 88 -14.19 3.27 13.16
CA PRO A 88 -15.51 3.75 12.75
C PRO A 88 -16.56 2.62 12.88
N PRO A 89 -17.86 2.87 12.58
CA PRO A 89 -18.94 1.89 12.74
C PRO A 89 -18.58 0.50 12.20
N PRO A 90 -19.21 -0.59 12.69
CA PRO A 90 -18.74 -1.96 12.48
C PRO A 90 -18.23 -2.20 11.07
N VAL A 91 -16.90 -2.34 10.93
CA VAL A 91 -16.20 -2.28 9.64
C VAL A 91 -16.84 -3.24 8.62
N ASN A 92 -17.22 -4.44 9.06
CA ASN A 92 -17.90 -5.41 8.20
C ASN A 92 -19.22 -4.86 7.60
N GLU A 93 -20.04 -4.18 8.39
CA GLU A 93 -21.33 -3.65 7.95
C GLU A 93 -21.14 -2.49 6.97
N LEU A 94 -20.15 -1.61 7.25
CA LEU A 94 -19.80 -0.51 6.35
C LEU A 94 -19.39 -1.03 4.96
N PHE A 95 -18.49 -2.03 4.92
CA PHE A 95 -18.03 -2.60 3.66
C PHE A 95 -19.16 -3.36 2.93
N GLN A 96 -20.00 -4.13 3.64
CA GLN A 96 -21.13 -4.83 3.01
C GLN A 96 -22.19 -3.87 2.45
N LYS A 97 -22.37 -2.71 3.08
CA LYS A 97 -23.33 -1.70 2.62
C LYS A 97 -22.84 -1.00 1.36
N GLU A 98 -21.58 -0.56 1.36
CA GLU A 98 -21.01 0.34 0.36
C GLU A 98 -20.31 -0.40 -0.80
N VAL A 99 -19.83 -1.63 -0.57
CA VAL A 99 -19.15 -2.44 -1.59
C VAL A 99 -20.11 -3.51 -2.11
N ARG A 100 -20.65 -3.29 -3.31
CA ARG A 100 -21.57 -4.23 -3.98
C ARG A 100 -21.13 -4.51 -5.40
N MET A 101 -21.16 -5.77 -5.78
CA MET A 101 -20.87 -6.19 -7.15
C MET A 101 -22.10 -5.99 -8.03
N ASP A 102 -21.94 -5.26 -9.14
CA ASP A 102 -23.01 -5.09 -10.13
C ASP A 102 -23.13 -6.33 -11.03
N MET A 103 -24.09 -7.20 -10.73
CA MET A 103 -24.32 -8.43 -11.49
C MET A 103 -24.93 -8.21 -12.88
N ASN A 104 -25.42 -7.01 -13.18
CA ASN A 104 -25.96 -6.68 -14.52
C ASN A 104 -24.85 -6.40 -15.53
N ASN A 105 -23.64 -6.06 -15.06
CA ASN A 105 -22.48 -5.94 -15.93
C ASN A 105 -22.01 -7.33 -16.38
N MET A 106 -22.22 -7.62 -17.68
CA MET A 106 -21.84 -8.90 -18.29
C MET A 106 -20.34 -9.04 -18.55
N ASP A 107 -19.59 -7.94 -18.58
CA ASP A 107 -18.14 -7.97 -18.69
C ASP A 107 -17.56 -8.28 -17.30
N ILE A 108 -17.09 -9.52 -17.12
CA ILE A 108 -16.60 -10.03 -15.83
C ILE A 108 -15.42 -9.19 -15.32
N THR A 109 -14.48 -8.84 -16.21
CA THR A 109 -13.29 -8.08 -15.83
C THR A 109 -13.66 -6.69 -15.33
N SER A 110 -14.54 -6.00 -16.05
CA SER A 110 -15.08 -4.69 -15.68
C SER A 110 -15.88 -4.77 -14.39
N ARG A 111 -16.78 -5.76 -14.25
CA ARG A 111 -17.58 -5.99 -13.05
C ARG A 111 -16.71 -6.19 -11.82
N VAL A 112 -15.71 -7.05 -11.89
CA VAL A 112 -14.80 -7.31 -10.77
C VAL A 112 -13.90 -6.10 -10.53
N THR A 113 -13.39 -5.42 -11.56
CA THR A 113 -12.59 -4.20 -11.37
C THR A 113 -13.38 -3.09 -10.66
N ASN A 114 -14.61 -2.83 -11.11
CA ASN A 114 -15.50 -1.84 -10.52
C ASN A 114 -15.85 -2.20 -9.07
N TYR A 115 -15.98 -3.50 -8.76
CA TYR A 115 -16.20 -3.98 -7.39
C TYR A 115 -15.07 -3.61 -6.41
N PHE A 116 -13.81 -3.55 -6.88
CA PHE A 116 -12.68 -3.17 -6.03
C PHE A 116 -12.51 -1.64 -5.86
N MET A 117 -13.16 -0.81 -6.69
CA MET A 117 -13.00 0.65 -6.58
C MET A 117 -13.59 1.22 -5.27
N PRO A 118 -14.85 0.93 -4.88
CA PRO A 118 -15.41 1.40 -3.61
C PRO A 118 -14.58 0.97 -2.41
N TYR A 119 -14.00 -0.22 -2.48
CA TYR A 119 -13.13 -0.74 -1.42
C TYR A 119 -11.92 0.18 -1.17
N ASN A 120 -11.21 0.58 -2.23
CA ASN A 120 -10.07 1.50 -2.12
C ASN A 120 -10.52 2.91 -1.67
N THR A 121 -11.68 3.36 -2.13
CA THR A 121 -12.26 4.65 -1.72
C THR A 121 -12.58 4.67 -0.22
N LEU A 122 -13.15 3.58 0.32
CA LEU A 122 -13.44 3.45 1.75
C LEU A 122 -12.17 3.43 2.60
N ILE A 123 -11.13 2.69 2.15
CA ILE A 123 -9.84 2.69 2.84
C ILE A 123 -9.29 4.11 2.98
N LYS A 124 -9.33 4.89 1.88
CA LYS A 124 -8.84 6.26 1.91
C LYS A 124 -9.71 7.17 2.77
N LYS A 125 -11.03 7.05 2.67
CA LYS A 125 -12.00 7.91 3.37
C LYS A 125 -11.96 7.73 4.89
N TYR A 126 -11.79 6.49 5.35
CA TYR A 126 -11.78 6.14 6.77
C TYR A 126 -10.37 5.84 7.30
N CYS A 127 -9.34 6.24 6.55
CA CYS A 127 -7.94 6.07 6.94
C CYS A 127 -7.58 4.63 7.35
N PHE A 128 -8.17 3.62 6.70
CA PHE A 128 -7.90 2.21 7.03
C PHE A 128 -6.55 1.67 6.54
N THR A 129 -5.72 2.50 5.92
CA THR A 129 -4.46 2.05 5.30
C THR A 129 -3.58 1.31 6.31
N SER A 130 -3.31 1.93 7.46
CA SER A 130 -2.49 1.35 8.54
C SER A 130 -3.09 0.07 9.12
N PHE A 131 -4.43 -0.04 9.20
CA PHE A 131 -5.12 -1.23 9.71
C PHE A 131 -4.91 -2.47 8.83
N PHE A 132 -4.48 -2.30 7.58
CA PHE A 132 -4.31 -3.37 6.60
C PHE A 132 -2.86 -3.61 6.14
N GLU A 133 -1.87 -2.88 6.66
CA GLU A 133 -0.47 -2.96 6.21
C GLU A 133 0.23 -4.28 6.59
N GLU A 134 -0.08 -4.85 7.76
CA GLU A 134 0.52 -6.11 8.21
C GLU A 134 -0.12 -7.35 7.54
N GLU A 135 0.51 -8.52 7.68
CA GLU A 135 -0.01 -9.79 7.13
C GLU A 135 -1.44 -10.08 7.61
N ASN A 136 -1.72 -9.90 8.91
CA ASN A 136 -3.06 -10.04 9.47
C ASN A 136 -4.03 -8.99 8.92
N GLY A 137 -3.53 -7.78 8.63
CA GLY A 137 -4.27 -6.72 7.98
C GLY A 137 -4.69 -7.11 6.56
N SER A 138 -3.76 -7.63 5.77
CA SER A 138 -4.02 -8.12 4.41
C SER A 138 -5.06 -9.26 4.40
N LYS A 139 -5.03 -10.15 5.39
CA LYS A 139 -6.05 -11.20 5.59
C LYS A 139 -7.43 -10.64 5.92
N LYS A 140 -7.50 -9.67 6.85
CA LYS A 140 -8.75 -8.96 7.19
C LYS A 140 -9.32 -8.22 5.98
N LYS A 141 -8.45 -7.59 5.18
CA LYS A 141 -8.79 -6.92 3.93
C LYS A 141 -9.43 -7.87 2.93
N CYS A 142 -8.81 -9.01 2.64
CA CYS A 142 -9.41 -10.01 1.75
C CYS A 142 -10.72 -10.57 2.31
N LYS A 143 -10.81 -10.81 3.63
CA LYS A 143 -12.03 -11.29 4.29
C LYS A 143 -13.21 -10.31 4.16
N LEU A 144 -12.97 -8.99 4.28
CA LEU A 144 -14.00 -7.96 4.05
C LEU A 144 -14.53 -8.00 2.62
N ILE A 145 -13.63 -8.17 1.65
CA ILE A 145 -13.99 -8.26 0.24
C ILE A 145 -14.76 -9.55 -0.03
N VAL A 146 -14.32 -10.72 0.47
CA VAL A 146 -15.07 -11.98 0.33
C VAL A 146 -16.48 -11.84 0.91
N ASN A 147 -16.60 -11.23 2.09
CA ASN A 147 -17.88 -11.18 2.79
C ASN A 147 -18.92 -10.29 2.11
N SER A 148 -18.49 -9.38 1.23
CA SER A 148 -19.33 -8.45 0.48
C SER A 148 -19.66 -8.93 -0.93
N LEU A 149 -19.19 -10.13 -1.33
CA LEU A 149 -19.53 -10.77 -2.60
C LEU A 149 -20.99 -11.28 -2.59
N PRO A 150 -21.61 -11.42 -3.78
CA PRO A 150 -22.87 -12.14 -3.96
C PRO A 150 -22.80 -13.55 -3.36
N ALA A 151 -23.93 -14.08 -2.87
CA ALA A 151 -23.96 -15.30 -2.06
C ALA A 151 -23.27 -16.52 -2.73
N THR A 152 -23.63 -16.84 -3.97
CA THR A 152 -23.04 -17.97 -4.71
C THR A 152 -21.54 -17.79 -4.91
N LEU A 153 -21.12 -16.63 -5.43
CA LEU A 153 -19.72 -16.32 -5.68
C LEU A 153 -18.88 -16.29 -4.41
N LYS A 154 -19.47 -15.82 -3.31
CA LYS A 154 -18.84 -15.84 -1.99
C LYS A 154 -18.54 -17.27 -1.52
N GLU A 155 -19.48 -18.20 -1.69
CA GLU A 155 -19.30 -19.60 -1.30
C GLU A 155 -18.22 -20.27 -2.15
N ASN A 156 -18.29 -20.09 -3.46
CA ASN A 156 -17.33 -20.63 -4.42
C ASN A 156 -15.89 -20.13 -4.15
N VAL A 157 -15.73 -18.81 -3.99
CA VAL A 157 -14.42 -18.20 -3.68
C VAL A 157 -13.89 -18.65 -2.32
N LYS A 158 -14.76 -18.82 -1.31
CA LYS A 158 -14.33 -19.35 0.00
C LYS A 158 -13.81 -20.78 -0.11
N ASN A 159 -14.55 -21.64 -0.80
CA ASN A 159 -14.17 -23.04 -0.99
C ASN A 159 -12.81 -23.14 -1.69
N GLU A 160 -12.58 -22.34 -2.74
CA GLU A 160 -11.30 -22.30 -3.44
C GLU A 160 -10.15 -21.81 -2.54
N ILE A 161 -10.38 -20.83 -1.67
CA ILE A 161 -9.37 -20.37 -0.69
C ILE A 161 -9.05 -21.46 0.33
N ASP A 162 -10.07 -22.12 0.87
CA ASP A 162 -9.92 -23.06 1.98
C ASP A 162 -9.19 -24.34 1.55
N TYR A 163 -9.39 -24.79 0.30
CA TYR A 163 -8.89 -26.09 -0.16
C TYR A 163 -7.78 -26.04 -1.21
N ARG A 164 -7.69 -24.96 -2.02
CA ARG A 164 -6.81 -24.96 -3.21
C ARG A 164 -5.85 -23.78 -3.30
N PHE A 165 -6.30 -22.59 -2.92
CA PHE A 165 -5.56 -21.33 -3.07
C PHE A 165 -5.51 -20.53 -1.76
N PRO A 166 -4.98 -21.09 -0.65
CA PRO A 166 -4.93 -20.40 0.63
C PRO A 166 -4.10 -19.12 0.59
N GLU A 167 -3.17 -18.98 -0.35
CA GLU A 167 -2.35 -17.78 -0.53
C GLU A 167 -3.13 -16.58 -1.09
N ALA A 168 -4.32 -16.80 -1.67
CA ALA A 168 -5.19 -15.70 -2.10
C ALA A 168 -5.73 -14.92 -0.90
N GLN A 169 -5.80 -15.52 0.30
CA GLN A 169 -6.33 -14.87 1.49
C GLN A 169 -5.51 -13.66 1.96
N SER A 170 -4.23 -13.54 1.56
CA SER A 170 -3.33 -12.45 1.96
C SER A 170 -2.74 -11.70 0.76
N ASN A 171 -3.19 -12.00 -0.47
CA ASN A 171 -2.67 -11.38 -1.68
C ASN A 171 -3.81 -10.89 -2.57
N VAL A 172 -4.00 -9.57 -2.60
CA VAL A 172 -5.08 -8.89 -3.33
C VAL A 172 -5.07 -9.22 -4.83
N MET A 173 -3.89 -9.33 -5.45
CA MET A 173 -3.78 -9.64 -6.89
C MET A 173 -4.23 -11.08 -7.17
N LYS A 174 -3.76 -12.05 -6.37
CA LYS A 174 -4.18 -13.45 -6.52
C LYS A 174 -5.68 -13.60 -6.25
N PHE A 175 -6.16 -12.89 -5.23
CA PHE A 175 -7.58 -12.85 -4.88
C PHE A 175 -8.46 -12.27 -5.99
N TYR A 176 -8.04 -11.17 -6.62
CA TYR A 176 -8.71 -10.60 -7.79
C TYR A 176 -8.83 -11.62 -8.94
N LYS A 177 -7.73 -12.31 -9.27
CA LYS A 177 -7.72 -13.34 -10.32
C LYS A 177 -8.67 -14.49 -9.99
N LEU A 178 -8.70 -14.93 -8.74
CA LEU A 178 -9.60 -15.97 -8.27
C LEU A 178 -11.08 -15.56 -8.42
N ILE A 179 -11.45 -14.34 -8.02
CA ILE A 179 -12.81 -13.84 -8.20
C ILE A 179 -13.20 -13.80 -9.68
N CYS A 180 -12.31 -13.31 -10.56
CA CYS A 180 -12.57 -13.31 -12.01
C CYS A 180 -12.81 -14.73 -12.55
N GLN A 181 -12.00 -15.70 -12.12
CA GLN A 181 -12.16 -17.09 -12.53
C GLN A 181 -13.49 -17.68 -12.07
N GLN A 182 -13.82 -17.55 -10.78
CA GLN A 182 -15.07 -18.08 -10.23
C GLN A 182 -16.30 -17.41 -10.84
N ALA A 183 -16.24 -16.10 -11.07
CA ALA A 183 -17.31 -15.36 -11.75
C ALA A 183 -17.50 -15.76 -13.23
N LEU A 184 -16.45 -16.27 -13.88
CA LEU A 184 -16.51 -16.83 -15.24
C LEU A 184 -17.15 -18.21 -15.24
N GLU A 185 -16.75 -19.08 -14.32
CA GLU A 185 -17.30 -20.42 -14.15
C GLU A 185 -18.82 -20.35 -13.90
N GLU A 186 -19.27 -19.51 -12.97
CA GLU A 186 -20.70 -19.28 -12.72
C GLU A 186 -21.46 -18.78 -13.96
N ALA A 187 -20.86 -17.89 -14.75
CA ALA A 187 -21.50 -17.37 -15.96
C ALA A 187 -21.63 -18.45 -17.05
N ILE A 188 -20.67 -19.37 -17.14
CA ILE A 188 -20.72 -20.51 -18.06
C ILE A 188 -21.82 -21.48 -17.62
N GLU A 189 -21.87 -21.84 -16.34
CA GLU A 189 -22.89 -22.74 -15.78
C GLU A 189 -24.30 -22.18 -15.95
N HIS A 190 -24.51 -20.90 -15.63
CA HIS A 190 -25.80 -20.25 -15.84
C HIS A 190 -26.25 -20.30 -17.31
N ARG A 191 -25.32 -20.10 -18.25
CA ARG A 191 -25.61 -20.20 -19.70
C ARG A 191 -25.92 -21.64 -20.13
N ALA A 192 -25.27 -22.65 -19.56
CA ALA A 192 -25.53 -24.05 -19.85
C ALA A 192 -26.93 -24.46 -19.37
N LEU A 193 -27.27 -24.18 -18.12
CA LEU A 193 -28.59 -24.46 -17.53
C LEU A 193 -29.73 -23.74 -18.26
N SER A 194 -29.48 -22.54 -18.77
CA SER A 194 -30.45 -21.79 -19.57
C SER A 194 -30.73 -22.41 -20.95
N ARG A 195 -29.81 -23.23 -21.47
CA ARG A 195 -29.98 -23.94 -22.75
C ARG A 195 -30.69 -25.27 -22.59
N GLU A 196 -30.59 -25.91 -21.43
CA GLU A 196 -31.26 -27.20 -21.14
C GLU A 196 -32.75 -27.03 -20.79
N ARG A 197 -33.18 -25.81 -20.43
CA ARG A 197 -34.58 -25.48 -20.08
C ARG A 197 -35.42 -24.96 -21.26
N ASN A 198 -34.82 -24.74 -22.43
CA ASN A 198 -35.47 -24.29 -23.67
C ASN A 198 -35.50 -25.39 -24.70
#